data_AF-A0A2V9UFU6-F1
#
_entry.id   AF-A0A2V9UFU6-F1
#
_cell.length_a   1.000
_cell.length_b   1.000
_cell.length_c   1.000
_cell.angle_alpha   90.00
_cell.angle_beta   90.00
_cell.angle_gamma   90.00
#
_symmetry.space_group_name_H-M   'P 1'
#
loop_
_entity.id
_entity.type
_entity.pdbx_description
1 polymer ?
#
loop_
_entity_poly.entity_id
_entity_poly.type
_entity_poly.pdbx_seq_one_letter_code
_entity_poly.pdbx_strand_id
1 'polypeptide(L)'
;MRARSIVLTLVTCFVVLTLCFADDANIGTWKLNEAKSKIGAGAPKNTTVVYEAAGDNVKVTVEGVDSAGKPTHNEWTGKYDGKDYSVTGDSSSDMRSLKKIDDHTLELTIKKDGKATGTGRIVLSADGKTRTVTVNGTDSTGKKFHATSVYDKQ
;
A
#
# COMPACT_ATOMS: atom_id res chain seq x y z
N MET A 1 -10.69 35.25 -58.30
CA MET A 1 -10.52 33.78 -58.39
C MET A 1 -9.36 33.38 -57.49
N ARG A 2 -9.47 32.22 -56.85
CA ARG A 2 -8.87 31.89 -55.54
C ARG A 2 -7.36 31.60 -55.59
N ALA A 3 -6.58 32.18 -54.69
CA ALA A 3 -5.21 31.76 -54.38
C ALA A 3 -5.25 30.43 -53.60
N ARG A 4 -4.45 29.45 -54.05
CA ARG A 4 -4.35 28.12 -53.43
C ARG A 4 -3.17 28.11 -52.47
N SER A 5 -3.46 28.03 -51.17
CA SER A 5 -2.45 27.83 -50.13
C SER A 5 -1.97 26.38 -50.16
N ILE A 6 -0.67 26.18 -50.34
CA ILE A 6 -0.01 24.88 -50.18
C ILE A 6 0.40 24.76 -48.72
N VAL A 7 -0.25 23.89 -47.96
CA VAL A 7 0.13 23.53 -46.59
C VAL A 7 1.01 22.28 -46.68
N LEU A 8 2.28 22.43 -46.32
CA LEU A 8 3.26 21.35 -46.22
C LEU A 8 3.13 20.70 -44.83
N THR A 9 2.59 19.49 -44.76
CA THR A 9 2.43 18.74 -43.50
C THR A 9 3.76 18.10 -43.10
N LEU A 10 4.39 18.62 -42.06
CA LEU A 10 5.59 18.05 -41.45
C LEU A 10 5.17 16.90 -40.51
N VAL A 11 5.46 15.65 -40.86
CA VAL A 11 5.22 14.49 -40.00
C VAL A 11 6.35 14.40 -38.97
N THR A 12 6.08 14.81 -37.74
CA THR A 12 7.00 14.64 -36.61
C THR A 12 6.87 13.20 -36.10
N CYS A 13 7.91 12.39 -36.29
CA CYS A 13 7.99 11.03 -35.78
C CYS A 13 8.33 11.09 -34.28
N PHE A 14 7.33 11.00 -33.40
CA PHE A 14 7.56 10.79 -31.97
C PHE A 14 7.97 9.34 -31.73
N VAL A 15 9.26 9.12 -31.47
CA VAL A 15 9.72 7.87 -30.85
C VAL A 15 9.25 7.89 -29.41
N VAL A 16 8.15 7.22 -29.12
CA VAL A 16 7.72 6.96 -27.74
C VAL A 16 8.63 5.86 -27.20
N LEU A 17 9.62 6.24 -26.38
CA LEU A 17 10.31 5.31 -25.50
C LEU A 17 9.30 4.86 -24.44
N THR A 18 8.65 3.72 -24.65
CA THR A 18 7.93 3.01 -23.59
C THR A 18 8.97 2.42 -22.64
N LEU A 19 9.31 3.17 -21.59
CA LEU A 19 9.90 2.57 -20.41
C LEU A 19 8.86 1.61 -19.83
N CYS A 20 9.05 0.31 -20.04
CA CYS A 20 8.30 -0.72 -19.35
C CYS A 20 8.75 -0.71 -17.88
N PHE A 21 8.17 0.19 -17.09
CA PHE A 21 8.08 -0.09 -15.66
C PHE A 21 7.16 -1.31 -15.54
N ALA A 22 7.64 -2.36 -14.87
CA ALA A 22 6.74 -3.40 -14.40
C ALA A 22 5.71 -2.70 -13.52
N ASP A 23 4.45 -2.71 -13.95
CA ASP A 23 3.36 -2.05 -13.25
C ASP A 23 3.24 -2.73 -11.88
N ASP A 24 3.61 -2.03 -10.80
CA ASP A 24 3.50 -2.59 -9.45
C ASP A 24 2.01 -2.74 -9.12
N ALA A 25 1.53 -3.97 -9.13
CA ALA A 25 0.12 -4.28 -8.90
C ALA A 25 -0.40 -3.81 -7.53
N ASN A 26 0.48 -3.49 -6.58
CA ASN A 26 0.11 -2.91 -5.29
C ASN A 26 -0.26 -1.43 -5.37
N ILE A 27 0.20 -0.70 -6.40
CA ILE A 27 -0.11 0.72 -6.59
C ILE A 27 -1.62 0.93 -6.73
N GLY A 28 -2.09 2.01 -6.11
CA GLY A 28 -3.48 2.44 -6.09
C GLY A 28 -4.04 2.65 -4.69
N THR A 29 -5.33 2.98 -4.66
CA THR A 29 -6.07 3.25 -3.43
C THR A 29 -6.86 2.01 -3.03
N TRP A 30 -6.64 1.54 -1.81
CA TRP A 30 -7.26 0.35 -1.26
C TRP A 30 -8.19 0.74 -0.13
N LYS A 31 -9.50 0.48 -0.30
CA LYS A 31 -10.52 0.78 0.69
C LYS A 31 -10.94 -0.49 1.44
N LEU A 32 -11.01 -0.42 2.76
CA LEU A 32 -11.38 -1.55 3.60
C LEU A 32 -12.80 -2.02 3.27
N ASN A 33 -12.92 -3.32 3.02
CA ASN A 33 -14.18 -4.03 2.93
C ASN A 33 -14.47 -4.68 4.29
N GLU A 34 -15.19 -3.98 5.16
CA GLU A 34 -15.50 -4.47 6.51
C GLU A 34 -16.32 -5.75 6.49
N ALA A 35 -17.25 -5.88 5.55
CA ALA A 35 -18.12 -7.05 5.43
C ALA A 35 -17.34 -8.35 5.12
N LYS A 36 -16.23 -8.24 4.38
CA LYS A 36 -15.34 -9.38 4.09
C LYS A 36 -14.20 -9.55 5.10
N SER A 37 -14.03 -8.58 6.00
CA SER A 37 -12.93 -8.57 6.96
C SER A 37 -13.28 -9.33 8.24
N LYS A 38 -12.26 -9.86 8.91
CA LYS A 38 -12.35 -10.47 10.24
C LYS A 38 -11.45 -9.68 11.18
N ILE A 39 -12.01 -8.60 11.71
CA ILE A 39 -11.35 -7.69 12.66
C ILE A 39 -12.17 -7.73 13.96
N GLY A 40 -11.50 -7.83 15.10
CA GLY A 40 -12.18 -7.87 16.40
C GLY A 40 -13.01 -6.60 16.64
N ALA A 41 -14.16 -6.73 17.30
CA ALA A 41 -14.97 -5.58 17.65
C ALA A 41 -14.18 -4.57 18.50
N GLY A 42 -14.20 -3.30 18.11
CA GLY A 42 -13.45 -2.22 18.77
C GLY A 42 -11.92 -2.27 18.55
N ALA A 43 -11.41 -3.18 17.71
CA ALA A 43 -10.00 -3.17 17.35
C ALA A 43 -9.69 -2.02 16.36
N PRO A 44 -8.48 -1.45 16.40
CA PRO A 44 -8.05 -0.47 15.41
C PRO A 44 -8.09 -1.09 14.00
N LYS A 45 -8.40 -0.27 13.00
CA LYS A 45 -8.48 -0.70 11.60
C LYS A 45 -7.99 0.39 10.67
N ASN A 46 -7.29 -0.02 9.62
CA ASN A 46 -6.94 0.86 8.52
C ASN A 46 -8.12 0.89 7.55
N THR A 47 -8.68 2.06 7.30
CA THR A 47 -9.87 2.25 6.48
C THR A 47 -9.51 2.46 5.01
N THR A 48 -8.43 3.19 4.75
CA THR A 48 -7.90 3.44 3.41
C THR A 48 -6.39 3.33 3.43
N VAL A 49 -5.83 2.76 2.38
CA VAL A 49 -4.38 2.67 2.21
C VAL A 49 -4.04 2.98 0.76
N VAL A 50 -3.18 3.96 0.56
CA VAL A 50 -2.76 4.42 -0.77
C VAL A 50 -1.31 4.01 -0.97
N TYR A 51 -1.01 3.38 -2.10
CA TYR A 51 0.34 3.05 -2.55
C TYR A 51 0.63 3.88 -3.80
N GLU A 52 1.68 4.71 -3.74
CA GLU A 52 2.06 5.64 -4.81
C GLU A 52 3.52 5.42 -5.20
N ALA A 53 3.82 5.52 -6.50
CA ALA A 53 5.19 5.42 -6.99
C ALA A 53 6.02 6.62 -6.51
N ALA A 54 7.21 6.36 -6.00
CA ALA A 54 8.15 7.37 -5.49
C ALA A 54 9.57 7.08 -6.00
N GLY A 55 9.77 7.19 -7.31
CA GLY A 55 10.99 6.74 -7.98
C GLY A 55 11.13 5.22 -7.89
N ASP A 56 12.27 4.74 -7.38
CA ASP A 56 12.50 3.31 -7.10
C ASP A 56 11.83 2.82 -5.81
N ASN A 57 11.16 3.71 -5.08
CA ASN A 57 10.44 3.42 -3.84
C ASN A 57 8.93 3.48 -4.07
N VAL A 58 8.19 3.09 -3.04
CA VAL A 58 6.75 3.30 -2.91
C VAL A 58 6.51 4.15 -1.67
N LYS A 59 5.71 5.21 -1.83
CA LYS A 59 5.12 5.94 -0.71
C LYS A 59 3.81 5.26 -0.35
N VAL A 60 3.62 5.00 0.94
CA VAL A 60 2.40 4.40 1.47
C VAL A 60 1.80 5.34 2.50
N THR A 61 0.54 5.72 2.26
CA THR A 61 -0.26 6.52 3.18
C THR A 61 -1.39 5.66 3.72
N VAL A 62 -1.63 5.71 5.03
CA VAL A 62 -2.63 4.90 5.72
C VAL A 62 -3.54 5.81 6.54
N GLU A 63 -4.82 5.72 6.25
CA GLU A 63 -5.90 6.27 7.08
C GLU A 63 -6.56 5.14 7.86
N GLY A 64 -7.04 5.45 9.05
CA GLY A 64 -7.69 4.46 9.90
C GLY A 64 -8.47 5.06 11.05
N VAL A 65 -8.86 4.18 11.96
CA VAL A 65 -9.36 4.55 13.28
C VAL A 65 -8.70 3.71 14.36
N ASP A 66 -8.42 4.33 15.50
CA ASP A 66 -7.91 3.63 16.69
C ASP A 66 -9.02 2.87 17.42
N SER A 67 -8.68 2.19 18.52
CA SER A 67 -9.66 1.47 19.36
C SER A 67 -10.70 2.36 20.05
N ALA A 68 -10.45 3.67 20.12
CA ALA A 68 -11.39 4.67 20.62
C ALA A 68 -12.26 5.27 19.49
N GLY A 69 -12.08 4.80 18.24
CA GLY A 69 -12.78 5.32 17.07
C GLY A 69 -12.27 6.68 16.57
N LYS A 70 -11.14 7.17 17.08
CA LYS A 70 -10.54 8.42 16.61
C LYS A 70 -9.80 8.18 15.29
N PRO A 71 -9.88 9.12 14.32
CA PRO A 71 -9.12 9.02 13.09
C PRO A 71 -7.61 8.93 13.34
N THR A 72 -6.93 8.11 12.55
CA THR A 72 -5.48 7.94 12.56
C THR A 72 -4.92 8.13 11.16
N HIS A 73 -3.74 8.73 11.07
CA HIS A 73 -3.02 8.94 9.81
C HIS A 73 -1.55 8.57 10.00
N ASN A 74 -0.99 7.74 9.13
CA ASN A 74 0.44 7.51 9.08
C ASN A 74 0.94 7.33 7.64
N GLU A 75 2.23 7.56 7.46
CA GLU A 75 2.90 7.37 6.18
C GLU A 75 4.31 6.81 6.34
N TRP A 76 4.78 6.14 5.30
CA TRP A 76 6.17 5.71 5.16
C TRP A 76 6.55 5.61 3.68
N THR A 77 7.84 5.67 3.38
CA THR A 77 8.36 5.50 2.01
C THR A 77 9.50 4.50 2.03
N GLY A 78 9.46 3.50 1.14
CA GLY A 78 10.44 2.43 1.12
C GLY A 78 10.30 1.48 -0.05
N LYS A 79 10.93 0.31 0.05
CA LYS A 79 10.93 -0.75 -0.97
C LYS A 79 10.34 -2.04 -0.42
N TYR A 80 10.04 -2.97 -1.32
CA TYR A 80 9.67 -4.35 -0.96
C TYR A 80 10.88 -5.28 -0.81
N ASP A 81 11.99 -4.78 -0.28
CA ASP A 81 13.28 -5.49 -0.16
C ASP A 81 13.50 -6.13 1.23
N GLY A 82 12.51 -6.01 2.11
CA GLY A 82 12.56 -6.52 3.48
C GLY A 82 13.33 -5.65 4.46
N LYS A 83 13.83 -4.47 4.05
CA LYS A 83 14.47 -3.54 4.98
C LYS A 83 13.46 -2.74 5.80
N ASP A 84 13.91 -2.23 6.94
CA ASP A 84 13.10 -1.38 7.80
C ASP A 84 13.10 0.07 7.28
N TYR A 85 11.91 0.65 7.16
CA TYR A 85 11.70 2.05 6.82
C TYR A 85 10.88 2.74 7.91
N SER A 86 11.24 3.97 8.26
CA SER A 86 10.59 4.73 9.32
C SER A 86 9.15 5.09 8.97
N VAL A 87 8.27 4.98 9.95
CA VAL A 87 6.86 5.35 9.88
C VAL A 87 6.67 6.69 10.61
N THR A 88 5.93 7.60 9.99
CA THR A 88 5.55 8.89 10.58
C THR A 88 4.06 8.86 10.92
N GLY A 89 3.67 9.36 12.09
CA GLY A 89 2.25 9.52 12.47
C GLY A 89 1.60 8.33 13.16
N ASP A 90 2.32 7.21 13.32
CA ASP A 90 1.85 6.04 14.07
C ASP A 90 2.49 6.01 15.47
N SER A 91 1.68 6.02 16.53
CA SER A 91 2.18 5.90 17.91
C SER A 91 2.46 4.45 18.32
N SER A 92 1.94 3.49 17.55
CA SER A 92 2.01 2.06 17.84
C SER A 92 3.13 1.32 17.11
N SER A 93 3.77 1.96 16.11
CA SER A 93 4.92 1.41 15.39
C SER A 93 5.86 2.50 14.88
N ASP A 94 7.15 2.21 14.87
CA ASP A 94 8.20 3.15 14.41
C ASP A 94 8.73 2.79 13.03
N MET A 95 8.67 1.49 12.66
CA MET A 95 9.24 0.99 11.42
C MET A 95 8.31 -0.01 10.73
N ARG A 96 8.35 0.00 9.40
CA ARG A 96 7.69 -0.96 8.53
C ARG A 96 8.70 -1.63 7.60
N SER A 97 8.55 -2.93 7.41
CA SER A 97 9.30 -3.69 6.42
C SER A 97 8.32 -4.49 5.58
N LEU A 98 8.43 -4.37 4.25
CA LEU A 98 7.75 -5.20 3.29
C LEU A 98 8.77 -5.98 2.48
N LYS A 99 8.55 -7.27 2.29
CA LYS A 99 9.41 -8.13 1.48
C LYS A 99 8.59 -8.79 0.39
N LYS A 100 8.97 -8.62 -0.87
CA LYS A 100 8.35 -9.34 -2.00
C LYS A 100 8.69 -10.83 -1.91
N ILE A 101 7.66 -11.67 -1.90
CA ILE A 101 7.79 -13.13 -1.97
C ILE A 101 7.56 -13.62 -3.40
N ASP A 102 6.51 -13.09 -4.02
CA ASP A 102 6.16 -13.31 -5.42
C ASP A 102 5.39 -12.08 -5.94
N ASP A 103 4.85 -12.14 -7.16
CA ASP A 103 4.14 -11.02 -7.79
C ASP A 103 2.84 -10.61 -7.09
N HIS A 104 2.26 -11.48 -6.26
CA HIS A 104 1.00 -11.24 -5.57
C HIS A 104 1.14 -11.22 -4.04
N THR A 105 2.30 -11.60 -3.50
CA THR A 105 2.49 -11.77 -2.06
C THR A 105 3.64 -10.93 -1.53
N LEU A 106 3.33 -10.11 -0.52
CA LEU A 106 4.31 -9.43 0.32
C LEU A 106 4.26 -9.99 1.74
N GLU A 107 5.43 -10.16 2.35
CA GLU A 107 5.55 -10.33 3.80
C GLU A 107 5.68 -8.95 4.47
N LEU A 108 4.96 -8.78 5.58
CA LEU A 108 4.93 -7.56 6.37
C LEU A 108 5.57 -7.81 7.74
N THR A 109 6.44 -6.90 8.17
CA THR A 109 6.90 -6.80 9.56
C THR A 109 6.63 -5.39 10.09
N ILE A 110 6.10 -5.32 11.31
CA ILE A 110 5.84 -4.09 12.06
C ILE A 110 6.76 -4.10 13.28
N LYS A 111 7.45 -2.99 13.52
CA LYS A 111 8.36 -2.86 14.66
C LYS A 111 8.07 -1.64 15.52
N LYS A 112 8.28 -1.78 16.82
CA LYS A 112 8.31 -0.71 17.81
C LYS A 112 9.57 -0.89 18.66
N ASP A 113 10.30 0.19 18.91
CA ASP A 113 11.51 0.22 19.75
C ASP A 113 12.54 -0.85 19.35
N GLY A 114 12.73 -1.04 18.04
CA GLY A 114 13.65 -2.02 17.46
C GLY A 114 13.20 -3.49 17.53
N LYS A 115 12.03 -3.78 18.10
CA LYS A 115 11.49 -5.14 18.24
C LYS A 115 10.31 -5.38 17.29
N ALA A 116 10.22 -6.58 16.73
CA ALA A 116 9.06 -6.99 15.94
C ALA A 116 7.84 -7.16 16.85
N THR A 117 6.81 -6.34 16.62
CA THR A 117 5.53 -6.39 17.34
C THR A 117 4.43 -7.03 16.51
N GLY A 118 4.60 -7.10 15.19
CA GLY A 118 3.67 -7.75 14.29
C GLY A 118 4.35 -8.32 13.04
N THR A 119 3.77 -9.41 12.53
CA THR A 119 4.14 -10.02 11.25
C THR A 119 2.89 -10.36 10.47
N GLY A 120 2.99 -10.40 9.15
CA GLY A 120 1.82 -10.66 8.32
C GLY A 120 2.13 -10.89 6.87
N ARG A 121 1.06 -11.05 6.09
CA ARG A 121 1.10 -11.14 4.64
C ARG A 121 0.08 -10.22 4.01
N ILE A 122 0.45 -9.66 2.88
CA ILE A 122 -0.42 -8.91 1.97
C ILE A 122 -0.50 -9.76 0.70
N VAL A 123 -1.70 -10.18 0.33
CA VAL A 123 -1.93 -11.04 -0.85
C VAL A 123 -2.90 -10.34 -1.78
N LEU A 124 -2.48 -10.06 -3.00
CA LEU A 124 -3.30 -9.56 -4.09
C LEU A 124 -4.11 -10.71 -4.72
N SER A 125 -5.36 -10.43 -5.09
CA SER A 125 -6.13 -11.33 -5.96
C SER A 125 -5.49 -11.38 -7.35
N ALA A 126 -5.75 -12.46 -8.09
CA ALA A 126 -5.21 -12.66 -9.43
C ALA A 126 -5.61 -11.56 -10.43
N ASP A 127 -6.74 -10.89 -10.20
CA ASP A 127 -7.20 -9.75 -11.01
C ASP A 127 -6.69 -8.39 -10.50
N GLY A 128 -5.93 -8.36 -9.40
CA GLY A 128 -5.38 -7.14 -8.80
C GLY A 128 -6.41 -6.18 -8.20
N LYS A 129 -7.68 -6.59 -8.08
CA LYS A 129 -8.79 -5.73 -7.60
C LYS A 129 -9.06 -5.83 -6.11
N THR A 130 -8.60 -6.89 -5.46
CA THR A 130 -8.75 -7.08 -4.02
C THR A 130 -7.39 -7.41 -3.43
N ARG A 131 -7.16 -7.02 -2.18
CA ARG A 131 -6.04 -7.52 -1.39
C ARG A 131 -6.49 -7.95 -0.01
N THR A 132 -5.85 -8.99 0.51
CA THR A 132 -6.07 -9.48 1.87
C THR A 132 -4.80 -9.29 2.68
N VAL A 133 -4.94 -8.62 3.82
CA VAL A 133 -3.86 -8.40 4.78
C VAL A 133 -4.15 -9.24 6.02
N THR A 134 -3.27 -10.17 6.33
CA THR A 134 -3.37 -10.99 7.55
C THR A 134 -2.23 -10.63 8.48
N VAL A 135 -2.52 -10.27 9.71
CA VAL A 135 -1.52 -9.87 10.72
C VAL A 135 -1.69 -10.67 11.99
N ASN A 136 -0.57 -11.15 12.51
CA ASN A 136 -0.42 -11.61 13.88
C ASN A 136 0.49 -10.63 14.61
N GLY A 137 0.07 -10.14 15.77
CA GLY A 137 0.86 -9.18 16.52
C GLY A 137 0.57 -9.18 18.00
N THR A 138 1.24 -8.28 18.69
CA THR A 138 1.06 -7.98 20.11
C THR A 138 0.79 -6.49 20.25
N ASP A 139 -0.28 -6.12 20.94
CA ASP A 139 -0.61 -4.72 21.20
C ASP A 139 0.26 -4.10 22.31
N SER A 140 0.08 -2.81 22.56
CA SER A 140 0.83 -2.06 23.60
C SER A 140 0.60 -2.58 25.03
N THR A 141 -0.45 -3.37 25.27
CA THR A 141 -0.74 -3.99 26.56
C THR A 141 -0.13 -5.40 26.69
N GLY A 142 0.53 -5.90 25.65
CA GLY A 142 1.11 -7.24 25.61
C GLY A 142 0.13 -8.33 25.17
N LYS A 143 -1.09 -7.97 24.75
CA LYS A 143 -2.08 -8.95 24.30
C LYS A 143 -1.85 -9.31 22.83
N LYS A 144 -1.83 -10.62 22.56
CA LYS A 144 -1.74 -11.14 21.19
C LYS A 144 -3.05 -10.91 20.44
N PHE A 145 -2.95 -10.55 19.17
CA PHE A 145 -4.09 -10.42 18.28
C PHE A 145 -3.81 -11.07 16.92
N HIS A 146 -4.91 -11.41 16.25
CA HIS A 146 -4.94 -11.84 14.86
C HIS A 146 -6.02 -11.05 14.14
N ALA A 147 -5.72 -10.54 12.95
CA ALA A 147 -6.68 -9.81 12.12
C ALA A 147 -6.53 -10.19 10.65
N THR A 148 -7.66 -10.28 9.96
CA THR A 148 -7.73 -10.37 8.50
C THR A 148 -8.50 -9.17 7.97
N SER A 149 -7.84 -8.31 7.21
CA SER A 149 -8.44 -7.14 6.57
C SER A 149 -8.47 -7.35 5.07
N VAL A 150 -9.66 -7.27 4.47
CA VAL A 150 -9.86 -7.34 3.03
C VAL A 150 -10.09 -5.94 2.51
N TYR A 151 -9.41 -5.56 1.43
CA TYR A 151 -9.57 -4.26 0.78
C TYR A 151 -9.91 -4.44 -0.69
N ASP A 152 -10.78 -3.59 -1.19
CA ASP A 152 -11.05 -3.47 -2.61
C ASP A 152 -10.29 -2.25 -3.17
N LYS A 153 -9.71 -2.40 -4.35
CA LYS A 153 -9.08 -1.29 -5.08
C LYS A 153 -10.18 -0.35 -5.60
N GLN A 154 -9.99 0.94 -5.43
CA GLN A 154 -10.93 1.97 -5.92
C GLN A 154 -10.71 2.31 -7.39
#